data_AF-A0A246J8U7-F1
#
_entry.id   AF-A0A246J8U7-F1
#
_cell.length_a   1.000
_cell.length_b   1.000
_cell.length_c   1.000
_cell.angle_alpha   90.00
_cell.angle_beta   90.00
_cell.angle_gamma   90.00
#
_symmetry.space_group_name_H-M   'P 1'
#
loop_
_entity.id
_entity.type
_entity.pdbx_description
1 polymer ?
#
loop_
_entity_poly.entity_id
_entity_poly.type
_entity_poly.pdbx_seq_one_letter_code
_entity_poly.pdbx_strand_id
1 'polypeptide(L)'
;MTPRAAKVLMTFLADQGYRELRLVGRTVCGLRGFNFTMGLVVGLSFEGYERRYCYEHETDAASALSTWDGVDHPSGPWIKCKGAGIDLLNPAFATQD
;
A
#
# COMPACT_ATOMS: atom_id res chain seq x y z
N MET A 1 3.95 5.57 -16.21
CA MET A 1 5.03 6.38 -15.60
C MET A 1 6.36 5.95 -16.21
N THR A 2 7.28 6.86 -16.50
CA THR A 2 8.63 6.49 -16.96
C THR A 2 9.52 6.10 -15.77
N PRO A 3 10.59 5.30 -15.96
CA PRO A 3 11.50 4.95 -14.87
C PRO A 3 12.12 6.18 -14.17
N ARG A 4 12.42 7.23 -14.94
CA ARG A 4 12.95 8.49 -14.39
C ARG A 4 11.93 9.19 -13.50
N ALA A 5 10.69 9.32 -13.95
CA ALA A 5 9.63 9.95 -13.16
C ALA A 5 9.35 9.15 -11.87
N ALA A 6 9.33 7.82 -11.96
CA ALA A 6 9.18 6.94 -10.80
C ALA A 6 10.29 7.17 -9.77
N LYS A 7 11.55 7.24 -10.22
CA LYS A 7 12.68 7.51 -9.32
C LYS A 7 12.55 8.84 -8.58
N VAL A 8 12.20 9.92 -9.28
CA VAL A 8 12.01 11.25 -8.66
C VAL A 8 10.91 11.21 -7.61
N LEU A 9 9.77 10.62 -7.95
CA LEU A 9 8.65 10.46 -7.02
C LEU A 9 9.05 9.62 -5.80
N MET A 10 9.73 8.48 -6.00
CA MET A 10 10.16 7.62 -4.90
C MET A 10 11.16 8.32 -3.97
N THR A 11 12.08 9.13 -4.48
CA THR A 11 12.98 9.93 -3.64
C THR A 11 12.19 10.91 -2.77
N PHE A 12 11.26 11.65 -3.37
CA PHE A 12 10.38 12.55 -2.61
C PHE A 12 9.59 11.80 -1.52
N LEU A 13 9.01 10.65 -1.84
CA LEU A 13 8.21 9.86 -0.90
C LEU A 13 9.06 9.28 0.24
N ALA A 14 10.31 8.89 -0.02
CA ALA A 14 11.21 8.42 1.02
C ALA A 14 11.46 9.53 2.07
N ASP A 15 11.66 10.77 1.63
CA ASP A 15 11.80 11.93 2.52
C ASP A 15 10.53 12.23 3.33
N GLN A 16 9.36 11.80 2.84
CA GLN A 16 8.07 11.89 3.55
C GLN A 16 7.80 10.69 4.49
N GLY A 17 8.77 9.79 4.64
CA GLY A 17 8.70 8.64 5.55
C GLY A 17 8.02 7.39 4.97
N TYR A 18 7.82 7.32 3.65
CA TYR A 18 7.46 6.06 3.00
C TYR A 18 8.66 5.14 2.90
N ARG A 19 8.44 3.83 3.04
CA ARG A 19 9.47 2.79 3.01
C ARG A 19 9.15 1.74 1.96
N GLU A 20 10.14 0.94 1.59
CA GLU A 20 9.99 -0.19 0.66
C GLU A 20 9.28 0.17 -0.66
N LEU A 21 9.57 1.37 -1.18
CA LEU A 21 8.93 1.90 -2.38
C LEU A 21 9.28 1.05 -3.61
N ARG A 22 8.26 0.67 -4.39
CA ARG A 22 8.44 -0.06 -5.65
C ARG A 22 7.42 0.34 -6.70
N LEU A 23 7.78 0.12 -7.96
CA LEU A 23 6.90 0.31 -9.11
C LEU A 23 6.25 -1.04 -9.45
N VAL A 24 4.92 -1.08 -9.38
CA VAL A 24 4.10 -2.24 -9.73
C VAL A 24 3.29 -1.88 -10.96
N GLY A 25 3.66 -2.44 -12.11
CA GLY A 25 3.15 -1.98 -13.41
C GLY A 25 3.47 -0.50 -13.65
N ARG A 26 2.48 0.38 -13.51
CA ARG A 26 2.64 1.85 -13.66
C ARG A 26 2.45 2.62 -12.36
N THR A 27 2.26 1.92 -11.25
CA THR A 27 1.81 2.45 -9.97
C THR A 27 2.93 2.37 -8.95
N VAL A 28 3.25 3.49 -8.29
CA VAL A 28 4.18 3.48 -7.16
C VAL A 28 3.42 3.04 -5.91
N CYS A 29 3.97 2.04 -5.23
CA CYS A 29 3.46 1.51 -3.97
C CYS A 29 4.57 1.53 -2.92
N GLY A 30 4.20 1.48 -1.65
CA GLY A 30 5.17 1.42 -0.55
C GLY A 30 4.49 1.20 0.80
N LEU A 31 5.29 1.17 1.86
CA LEU A 31 4.82 1.05 3.22
C LEU A 31 4.84 2.38 3.95
N ARG A 32 3.87 2.59 4.86
CA ARG A 32 3.88 3.72 5.80
C ARG A 32 3.24 3.36 7.14
N GLY A 33 3.91 3.72 8.22
CA GLY A 33 3.36 3.64 9.56
C GLY A 33 2.21 4.61 9.75
N PHE A 34 1.10 4.12 10.28
CA PHE A 34 -0.02 4.90 10.83
C PHE A 34 -0.06 4.68 12.35
N ASN A 35 -0.91 5.42 13.08
CA ASN A 35 -0.94 5.42 14.54
C ASN A 35 -0.90 4.03 15.20
N PHE A 36 -1.51 3.00 14.59
CA PHE A 36 -1.57 1.64 15.13
C PHE A 36 -1.40 0.53 14.08
N THR A 37 -1.13 0.87 12.81
CA THR A 37 -1.11 -0.12 11.71
C THR A 37 0.01 0.20 10.73
N MET A 38 0.45 -0.82 10.00
CA MET A 38 1.30 -0.63 8.83
C MET A 38 0.43 -0.58 7.57
N GLY A 39 0.52 0.51 6.81
CA GLY A 39 -0.20 0.65 5.55
C GLY A 39 0.64 0.22 4.36
N LEU A 40 0.17 -0.76 3.57
CA LEU A 40 0.56 -0.91 2.18
C LEU A 40 -0.22 0.13 1.36
N VAL A 41 0.48 1.16 0.89
CA VAL A 41 -0.10 2.31 0.20
C VAL A 41 0.10 2.15 -1.30
N VAL A 42 -0.98 2.36 -2.06
CA VAL A 42 -1.08 2.10 -3.51
C VAL A 42 -1.47 3.39 -4.22
N GLY A 43 -0.92 3.61 -5.42
CA GLY A 43 -1.25 4.79 -6.22
C GLY A 43 -0.61 6.04 -5.68
N LEU A 44 0.61 5.94 -5.17
CA LEU A 44 1.34 7.08 -4.63
C LEU A 44 1.63 8.10 -5.74
N SER A 45 1.40 9.37 -5.43
CA SER A 45 1.72 10.53 -6.24
C SER A 45 2.29 11.65 -5.37
N PHE A 46 2.56 12.82 -5.96
CA PHE A 46 2.99 13.99 -5.18
C PHE A 46 1.87 14.56 -4.31
N GLU A 47 0.61 14.32 -4.69
CA GLU A 47 -0.60 14.84 -4.04
C GLU A 47 -1.13 13.90 -2.95
N GLY A 48 -0.74 12.62 -2.97
CA GLY A 48 -1.22 11.64 -1.99
C GLY A 48 -1.14 10.21 -2.47
N TYR A 49 -2.22 9.46 -2.24
CA TYR A 49 -2.37 8.06 -2.64
C TYR A 49 -3.81 7.72 -2.98
N GLU A 50 -4.01 6.70 -3.82
CA GLU A 50 -5.34 6.21 -4.20
C GLU A 50 -6.01 5.41 -3.06
N ARG A 51 -5.27 4.44 -2.50
CA ARG A 51 -5.77 3.56 -1.44
C ARG A 51 -4.65 3.03 -0.56
N ARG A 52 -5.01 2.54 0.63
CA ARG A 52 -4.11 1.83 1.53
C ARG A 52 -4.78 0.61 2.14
N TYR A 53 -4.00 -0.45 2.33
CA TYR A 53 -4.37 -1.64 3.09
C TYR A 53 -3.66 -1.61 4.43
N CYS A 54 -4.42 -1.51 5.53
CA CYS A 54 -3.88 -1.46 6.87
C CYS A 54 -3.72 -2.87 7.44
N TYR A 55 -2.48 -3.24 7.77
CA TYR A 55 -2.12 -4.47 8.46
C TYR A 55 -1.80 -4.15 9.92
N GLU A 56 -2.01 -5.11 10.81
CA GLU A 56 -1.56 -4.99 12.20
C GLU A 56 -0.04 -4.96 12.28
N HIS A 57 0.62 -5.84 11.51
CA HIS A 57 2.07 -6.03 11.57
C HIS A 57 2.78 -5.59 10.29
N GLU A 58 3.98 -5.02 10.46
CA GLU A 58 4.83 -4.58 9.36
C GLU A 58 5.27 -5.75 8.47
N THR A 59 5.58 -6.90 9.07
CA THR A 59 6.01 -8.10 8.34
C THR A 59 4.97 -8.59 7.34
N ASP A 60 3.69 -8.51 7.69
CA ASP A 60 2.60 -8.91 6.80
C ASP A 60 2.44 -7.93 5.64
N ALA A 61 2.51 -6.63 5.93
CA ALA A 61 2.46 -5.59 4.91
C ALA A 61 3.64 -5.67 3.93
N ALA A 62 4.85 -5.92 4.44
CA ALA A 62 6.06 -6.09 3.65
C ALA A 62 6.00 -7.35 2.79
N SER A 63 5.57 -8.49 3.36
CA SER A 63 5.37 -9.73 2.61
C SER A 63 4.36 -9.52 1.49
N ALA A 64 3.20 -8.94 1.80
CA ALA A 64 2.16 -8.64 0.82
C ALA A 64 2.66 -7.68 -0.25
N LEU A 65 3.40 -6.64 0.11
CA LEU A 65 4.00 -5.74 -0.86
C LEU A 65 4.99 -6.46 -1.75
N SER A 66 5.86 -7.32 -1.23
CA SER A 66 6.89 -7.99 -2.03
C SER A 66 6.31 -8.90 -3.12
N THR A 67 5.21 -9.60 -2.84
CA THR A 67 4.62 -10.62 -3.71
C THR A 67 3.50 -10.10 -4.61
N TRP A 68 2.87 -8.97 -4.26
CA TRP A 68 1.72 -8.47 -5.01
C TRP A 68 2.11 -8.07 -6.44
N ASP A 69 1.23 -8.33 -7.40
CA ASP A 69 1.43 -8.02 -8.82
C ASP A 69 0.69 -6.76 -9.28
N GLY A 70 -0.10 -6.16 -8.38
CA GLY A 70 -0.91 -4.97 -8.65
C GLY A 70 -2.33 -5.27 -9.11
N VAL A 71 -2.73 -6.55 -9.18
CA VAL A 71 -4.08 -6.99 -9.53
C VAL A 71 -4.86 -7.29 -8.25
N ASP A 72 -6.15 -6.96 -8.24
CA ASP A 72 -7.07 -7.17 -7.11
C ASP A 72 -6.56 -6.60 -5.76
N HIS A 73 -6.76 -7.35 -4.67
CA HIS A 73 -6.32 -7.00 -3.33
C HIS A 73 -5.01 -7.74 -3.01
N PRO A 74 -4.06 -7.09 -2.30
CA PRO A 74 -2.88 -7.77 -1.81
C PRO A 74 -3.28 -8.87 -0.82
N SER A 75 -2.46 -9.91 -0.76
CA SER A 75 -2.64 -11.05 0.16
C SER A 75 -2.45 -10.65 1.63
N GLY A 76 -2.82 -11.54 2.54
CA GLY A 76 -2.50 -11.42 3.95
C GLY A 76 -3.60 -10.75 4.79
N PRO A 77 -3.36 -10.61 6.10
CA PRO A 77 -4.37 -10.23 7.08
C PRO A 77 -4.54 -8.70 7.19
N TRP A 78 -4.66 -7.99 6.06
CA TRP A 78 -5.04 -6.59 6.14
C TRP A 78 -6.42 -6.48 6.80
N ILE A 79 -6.59 -5.52 7.69
CA ILE A 79 -7.82 -5.32 8.47
C ILE A 79 -8.82 -4.51 7.64
N LYS A 80 -8.31 -3.47 6.96
CA LYS A 80 -9.15 -2.49 6.27
C LYS A 80 -8.45 -1.88 5.06
N CYS A 81 -9.18 -1.73 3.96
CA CYS A 81 -8.78 -0.95 2.80
C CYS A 81 -9.50 0.40 2.82
N LYS A 82 -8.75 1.50 2.67
CA LYS A 82 -9.28 2.87 2.66
C LYS A 82 -8.73 3.68 1.51
N GLY A 83 -9.56 4.53 0.91
CA GLY A 83 -9.21 5.41 -0.21
C GLY A 83 -10.38 6.32 -0.59
N ALA A 84 -10.24 7.10 -1.66
CA ALA A 84 -11.34 7.93 -2.16
C ALA A 84 -12.54 7.05 -2.56
N GLY A 85 -13.62 7.10 -1.78
CA GLY A 85 -14.81 6.24 -1.99
C GLY A 85 -14.62 4.76 -1.63
N ILE A 86 -13.51 4.38 -0.99
CA ILE A 86 -13.20 3.00 -0.60
C ILE A 86 -13.19 2.90 0.92
N ASP A 87 -14.03 2.01 1.46
CA ASP A 87 -14.01 1.60 2.87
C ASP A 87 -14.40 0.12 2.98
N LEU A 88 -13.41 -0.78 2.88
CA LEU A 88 -13.64 -2.24 2.80
C LEU A 88 -12.97 -2.96 3.97
N LEU A 89 -13.66 -3.95 4.53
CA LEU A 89 -13.05 -4.96 5.40
C LEU A 89 -12.49 -6.09 4.55
N ASN A 90 -11.50 -6.80 5.07
CA ASN A 90 -10.96 -7.96 4.39
C ASN A 90 -12.00 -9.07 4.32
N PRO A 91 -12.34 -9.58 3.12
CA PRO A 91 -13.30 -10.67 2.98
C PRO A 91 -12.93 -11.92 3.77
N ALA A 92 -11.63 -12.16 4.03
CA ALA A 92 -11.19 -13.28 4.86
C ALA A 92 -11.66 -13.18 6.34
N PHE A 93 -12.06 -11.99 6.79
CA PHE A 93 -12.64 -11.77 8.12
C PHE A 93 -14.17 -11.68 8.11
N ALA A 94 -14.81 -11.78 6.94
CA ALA A 94 -16.24 -11.66 6.80
C ALA A 94 -17.01 -12.94 7.18
N THR A 95 -16.33 -14.04 7.47
CA THR A 95 -16.94 -15.30 7.91
C THR A 95 -16.55 -15.62 9.35
N GLN A 96 -17.38 -15.19 10.30
CA GLN A 96 -17.58 -15.86 11.58
C GLN A 96 -19.08 -15.80 11.89
N ASP A 97 -19.80 -16.82 11.43
CA ASP A 97 -21.11 -17.21 11.97
C ASP A 97 -20.92 -18.42 12.89
#